data_AF-A0A4R9IHE3-F1
#
_entry.id   AF-A0A4R9IHE3-F1
#
_cell.length_a   1.000
_cell.length_b   1.000
_cell.length_c   1.000
_cell.angle_alpha   90.00
_cell.angle_beta   90.00
_cell.angle_gamma   90.00
#
_symmetry.space_group_name_H-M   'P 1'
#
loop_
_entity.id
_entity.type
_entity.pdbx_description
1 polymer ?
#
loop_
_entity_poly.entity_id
_entity_poly.type
_entity_poly.pdbx_seq_one_letter_code
_entity_poly.pdbx_strand_id
1 'polypeptide(L)'
;MANAKVDLTTIQRQLMQVKHPELKKDIVSLGMVASVTPTDDGIEILIKTPNNDRRLQIGLEAQTRQLISKIDGAGKVKIKFEVDQNLKMEDGNRIIGVKKVIAVGSGKGGVGKSTVTANLASTLALNGKKVGILDADIYGPSLGKMFGINGRVALKSEEDKIYPIEKHGIKLISFSFLVTEDQPVVWRGPMLGKAIEQFLYDVVWGELDYLFIDLPPGTGDVQLSLAQLIDLDGAVIVTTPQEVAVLDAGRAAAMFKQVKVPILGVVENMSGFACPKCGHVTDVFSKGGGEKLSKQVGVPELGSVPLTLDVMSSGESGKPALLDAKESPLKEAYFRIAKNLEDQIAAWED
;
A
#
# COMPACT_ATOMS: atom_id res chain seq x y z
N MET A 1 10.43 8.12 36.54
CA MET A 1 9.19 7.59 35.95
C MET A 1 9.09 8.19 34.56
N ALA A 2 9.35 7.42 33.51
CA ALA A 2 9.31 7.91 32.14
C ALA A 2 7.84 8.09 31.72
N ASN A 3 7.48 9.28 31.23
CA ASN A 3 6.13 9.55 30.68
C ASN A 3 5.85 8.54 29.56
N ALA A 4 4.88 7.65 29.76
CA ALA A 4 4.36 6.79 28.71
C ALA A 4 3.78 7.69 27.60
N LYS A 5 4.40 7.68 26.41
CA LYS A 5 4.00 8.50 25.27
C LYS A 5 2.82 7.82 24.57
N VAL A 6 1.65 8.44 24.66
CA VAL A 6 0.37 7.88 24.24
C VAL A 6 0.41 7.16 22.90
N ASP A 7 -0.27 6.02 22.88
CA ASP A 7 -0.42 5.19 21.70
C ASP A 7 -1.22 5.89 20.58
N LEU A 8 -0.56 6.15 19.44
CA LEU A 8 -1.14 6.68 18.19
C LEU A 8 -2.29 5.82 17.67
N THR A 9 -2.20 4.52 17.85
CA THR A 9 -3.21 3.56 17.36
C THR A 9 -4.48 3.63 18.19
N THR A 10 -4.32 3.71 19.51
CA THR A 10 -5.42 3.99 20.43
C THR A 10 -6.02 5.36 20.13
N ILE A 11 -5.20 6.38 19.84
CA ILE A 11 -5.70 7.69 19.39
C ILE A 11 -6.50 7.56 18.09
N GLN A 12 -6.01 6.85 17.08
CA GLN A 12 -6.72 6.63 15.82
C GLN A 12 -8.04 5.87 16.02
N ARG A 13 -8.05 4.81 16.84
CA ARG A 13 -9.26 4.04 17.17
C ARG A 13 -10.28 4.89 17.94
N GLN A 14 -9.82 5.82 18.77
CA GLN A 14 -10.69 6.82 19.39
C GLN A 14 -11.18 7.85 18.35
N LEU A 15 -10.34 8.27 17.41
CA LEU A 15 -10.73 9.20 16.34
C LEU A 15 -11.77 8.60 15.38
N MET A 16 -11.75 7.29 15.11
CA MET A 16 -12.80 6.58 14.37
C MET A 16 -14.16 6.58 15.08
N GLN A 17 -14.20 6.92 16.38
CA GLN A 17 -15.44 7.09 17.13
C GLN A 17 -15.96 8.53 17.09
N VAL A 18 -15.12 9.50 16.73
CA VAL A 18 -15.53 10.90 16.58
C VAL A 18 -16.38 11.02 15.33
N LYS A 19 -17.65 11.42 15.49
CA LYS A 19 -18.60 11.54 14.38
C LYS A 19 -18.74 12.98 13.92
N HIS A 20 -18.76 13.18 12.60
CA HIS A 20 -19.15 14.44 12.00
C HIS A 20 -20.57 14.81 12.45
N PRO A 21 -20.80 16.00 13.05
CA PRO A 21 -22.08 16.37 13.65
C PRO A 21 -23.28 16.25 12.70
N GLU A 22 -23.06 16.56 11.42
CA GLU A 22 -24.13 16.57 10.42
C GLU A 22 -24.21 15.26 9.61
N LEU A 23 -23.06 14.65 9.31
CA LEU A 23 -22.99 13.47 8.43
C LEU A 23 -23.11 12.16 9.23
N LYS A 24 -22.91 12.21 10.55
CA LYS A 24 -22.91 11.06 11.48
C LYS A 24 -21.93 9.93 11.12
N LYS A 25 -20.99 10.19 10.20
CA LYS A 25 -19.87 9.32 9.81
C LYS A 25 -18.61 9.73 10.57
N ASP A 26 -17.66 8.83 10.76
CA ASP A 26 -16.47 9.18 11.53
C ASP A 26 -15.47 10.02 10.74
N ILE A 27 -14.74 10.86 11.45
CA ILE A 27 -13.84 11.85 10.83
C ILE A 27 -12.58 11.24 10.22
N VAL A 28 -12.21 10.02 10.62
CA VAL A 28 -11.09 9.30 9.99
C VAL A 28 -11.53 8.80 8.62
N SER A 29 -12.71 8.16 8.57
CA SER A 29 -13.27 7.67 7.32
C SER A 29 -13.65 8.79 6.35
N LEU A 30 -14.00 9.96 6.89
CA LEU A 30 -14.24 11.17 6.08
C LEU A 30 -12.95 11.84 5.58
N GLY A 31 -11.77 11.25 5.83
CA GLY A 31 -10.47 11.80 5.45
C GLY A 31 -10.12 13.13 6.14
N MET A 32 -10.82 13.48 7.22
CA MET A 32 -10.64 14.76 7.90
C MET A 32 -9.42 14.76 8.82
N VAL A 33 -8.96 13.59 9.30
CA VAL A 33 -7.76 13.52 10.14
C VAL A 33 -6.52 13.51 9.26
N ALA A 34 -5.83 14.65 9.17
CA ALA A 34 -4.65 14.80 8.33
C ALA A 34 -3.40 14.20 8.98
N SER A 35 -3.20 14.45 10.27
CA SER A 35 -2.08 13.89 11.01
C SER A 35 -2.35 13.81 12.51
N VAL A 36 -1.67 12.87 13.16
CA VAL A 36 -1.65 12.72 14.61
C VAL A 36 -0.18 12.63 15.03
N THR A 37 0.28 13.56 15.85
CA THR A 37 1.68 13.67 16.25
C THR A 37 1.79 13.65 17.77
N PRO A 38 2.46 12.65 18.38
CA PRO A 38 2.77 12.66 19.79
C PRO A 38 3.83 13.73 20.06
N THR A 39 3.63 14.51 21.12
CA THR A 39 4.56 15.54 21.59
C THR A 39 5.07 15.17 22.99
N ASP A 40 6.08 15.89 23.50
CA ASP A 40 6.62 15.58 24.83
C ASP A 40 5.62 15.85 25.97
N ASP A 41 4.64 16.74 25.75
CA ASP A 41 3.63 17.15 26.74
C ASP A 41 2.21 16.64 26.42
N GLY A 42 2.02 15.83 25.38
CA GLY A 42 0.70 15.34 24.96
C GLY A 42 0.59 15.01 23.47
N ILE A 43 -0.50 15.38 22.82
CA ILE A 43 -0.84 14.96 21.45
C ILE A 43 -1.26 16.18 20.63
N GLU A 44 -0.67 16.34 19.44
CA GLU A 44 -1.14 17.30 18.43
C GLU A 44 -1.91 16.56 17.33
N ILE A 45 -3.14 16.99 17.04
CA ILE A 45 -4.02 16.41 16.02
C ILE A 45 -4.35 17.50 15.02
N LEU A 46 -4.12 17.25 13.73
CA LEU A 46 -4.50 18.13 12.64
C LEU A 46 -5.76 17.58 11.96
N ILE A 47 -6.84 18.34 12.05
CA ILE A 47 -8.13 18.01 11.41
C ILE A 47 -8.37 19.00 10.27
N LYS A 48 -8.51 18.49 9.05
CA LYS A 48 -8.95 19.24 7.89
C LYS A 48 -10.47 19.39 7.88
N THR A 49 -10.94 20.57 7.54
CA THR A 49 -12.37 20.91 7.41
C THR A 49 -12.62 21.60 6.07
N PRO A 50 -13.79 21.42 5.44
CA PRO A 50 -14.08 22.01 4.14
C PRO A 50 -14.20 23.54 4.19
N ASN A 51 -14.51 24.09 5.37
CA ASN A 51 -14.72 25.51 5.60
C ASN A 51 -14.39 25.90 7.06
N ASN A 52 -14.50 27.20 7.37
CA ASN A 52 -14.29 27.74 8.72
C ASN A 52 -15.54 27.68 9.62
N ASP A 53 -16.42 26.69 9.45
CA ASP A 53 -17.59 26.57 10.31
C ASP A 53 -17.17 26.28 11.76
N ARG A 54 -17.32 27.29 12.62
CA ARG A 54 -17.01 27.19 14.05
C ARG A 54 -17.86 26.16 14.78
N ARG A 55 -19.13 25.96 14.40
CA ARG A 55 -19.99 24.97 15.08
C ARG A 55 -19.47 23.56 14.84
N LEU A 56 -19.08 23.28 13.60
CA LEU A 56 -18.43 22.03 13.23
C LEU A 56 -17.13 21.82 14.02
N GLN A 57 -16.21 22.79 13.97
CA GLN A 57 -14.91 22.70 14.64
C GLN A 57 -15.07 22.51 16.16
N ILE A 58 -15.97 23.25 16.81
CA ILE A 58 -16.25 23.10 18.25
C ILE A 58 -16.78 21.69 18.56
N GLY A 59 -17.71 21.18 17.74
CA GLY A 59 -18.29 19.85 17.93
C GLY A 59 -17.26 18.73 17.77
N LEU A 60 -16.39 18.83 16.76
CA LEU A 60 -15.30 17.89 16.54
C LEU A 60 -14.24 17.99 17.64
N GLU A 61 -13.89 19.21 18.06
CA GLU A 61 -12.94 19.45 19.13
C GLU A 61 -13.42 18.84 20.45
N ALA A 62 -14.69 19.05 20.81
CA ALA A 62 -15.28 18.52 22.03
C ALA A 62 -15.29 16.98 22.05
N GLN A 63 -15.77 16.35 20.97
CA GLN A 63 -15.78 14.89 20.86
C GLN A 63 -14.37 14.29 20.88
N THR A 64 -13.45 14.88 20.11
CA THR A 64 -12.06 14.44 20.04
C THR A 64 -11.41 14.55 21.41
N ARG A 65 -11.51 15.71 22.08
CA ARG A 65 -10.98 15.88 23.44
C ARG A 65 -11.56 14.86 24.40
N GLN A 66 -12.88 14.62 24.37
CA GLN A 66 -13.55 13.69 25.26
C GLN A 66 -13.10 12.24 25.07
N LEU A 67 -12.87 11.81 23.81
CA LEU A 67 -12.46 10.44 23.52
C LEU A 67 -10.96 10.25 23.79
N ILE A 68 -10.12 11.22 23.40
CA ILE A 68 -8.68 11.17 23.62
C ILE A 68 -8.32 11.33 25.10
N SER A 69 -9.08 12.12 25.89
CA SER A 69 -8.84 12.25 27.34
C SER A 69 -9.07 10.97 28.13
N LYS A 70 -9.76 9.98 27.55
CA LYS A 70 -9.96 8.65 28.17
C LYS A 70 -8.74 7.74 27.99
N ILE A 71 -7.75 8.16 27.21
CA ILE A 71 -6.53 7.40 27.00
C ILE A 71 -5.58 7.71 28.14
N ASP A 72 -5.15 6.67 28.86
CA ASP A 72 -4.16 6.82 29.92
C ASP A 72 -2.86 7.40 29.35
N GLY A 73 -2.38 8.48 29.96
CA GLY A 73 -1.18 9.20 29.51
C GLY A 73 -1.41 10.29 28.46
N ALA A 74 -2.65 10.55 28.00
CA ALA A 74 -3.00 11.47 26.88
C ALA A 74 -2.27 12.83 26.90
N GLY A 75 -1.94 13.33 28.09
CA GLY A 75 -1.31 14.62 28.29
C GLY A 75 -2.19 15.76 27.75
N LYS A 76 -1.54 16.82 27.26
CA LYS A 76 -2.22 17.96 26.65
C LYS A 76 -2.63 17.65 25.21
N VAL A 77 -3.93 17.55 24.97
CA VAL A 77 -4.47 17.41 23.60
C VAL A 77 -4.56 18.78 22.93
N LYS A 78 -3.85 18.97 21.82
CA LYS A 78 -3.88 20.17 20.99
C LYS A 78 -4.47 19.82 19.63
N ILE A 79 -5.64 20.36 19.34
CA ILE A 79 -6.32 20.14 18.06
C ILE A 79 -6.13 21.39 17.23
N LYS A 80 -5.60 21.23 16.02
CA LYS A 80 -5.50 22.27 15.01
C LYS A 80 -6.49 21.97 13.90
N PHE A 81 -7.14 23.02 13.41
CA PHE A 81 -7.98 22.94 12.23
C PHE A 81 -7.26 23.60 11.06
N GLU A 82 -7.29 22.92 9.92
CA GLU A 82 -6.86 23.47 8.63
C GLU A 82 -8.06 23.46 7.69
N VAL A 83 -8.24 24.54 6.93
CA VAL A 83 -9.30 24.60 5.92
C VAL A 83 -8.74 24.09 4.61
N ASP A 84 -9.32 23.03 4.10
CA ASP A 84 -9.02 22.46 2.80
C ASP A 84 -10.31 22.49 1.96
N GLN A 85 -10.42 23.47 1.08
CA GLN A 85 -11.61 23.66 0.23
C GLN A 85 -11.81 22.51 -0.77
N ASN A 86 -10.76 21.72 -1.00
CA ASN A 86 -10.80 20.54 -1.87
C ASN A 86 -11.06 19.25 -1.09
N LEU A 87 -11.31 19.32 0.23
CA LEU A 87 -11.62 18.16 1.04
C LEU A 87 -12.95 17.55 0.60
N LYS A 88 -12.85 16.50 -0.22
CA LYS A 88 -13.97 15.61 -0.53
C LYS A 88 -14.17 14.71 0.69
N MET A 89 -15.19 15.03 1.48
CA MET A 89 -15.64 14.21 2.61
C MET A 89 -16.40 12.98 2.09
N GLU A 90 -15.64 12.06 1.50
CA GLU A 90 -16.14 10.76 1.04
C GLU A 90 -16.14 9.77 2.20
N ASP A 91 -17.01 8.78 2.14
CA ASP A 91 -17.16 7.78 3.20
C ASP A 91 -16.23 6.60 2.90
N GLY A 92 -15.08 6.51 3.57
CA GLY A 92 -14.34 5.25 3.48
C GLY A 92 -13.03 5.17 4.26
N ASN A 93 -12.45 3.97 4.25
CA ASN A 93 -11.50 3.54 5.26
C ASN A 93 -10.05 3.86 4.86
N ARG A 94 -9.60 5.09 5.08
CA ARG A 94 -8.25 5.54 4.70
C ARG A 94 -7.18 5.24 5.75
N ILE A 95 -5.95 4.99 5.29
CA ILE A 95 -4.77 4.84 6.14
C ILE A 95 -4.17 6.23 6.41
N ILE A 96 -4.04 6.58 7.68
CA ILE A 96 -3.59 7.91 8.11
C ILE A 96 -2.14 8.17 7.70
N GLY A 97 -1.88 9.38 7.20
CA GLY A 97 -0.55 9.81 6.73
C GLY A 97 -0.18 9.30 5.33
N VAL A 98 -1.04 8.51 4.68
CA VAL A 98 -0.81 7.96 3.35
C VAL A 98 -1.67 8.69 2.32
N LYS A 99 -1.05 9.30 1.31
CA LYS A 99 -1.77 10.02 0.26
C LYS A 99 -2.44 9.09 -0.76
N LYS A 100 -1.74 8.01 -1.15
CA LYS A 100 -2.22 7.05 -2.15
C LYS A 100 -1.99 5.61 -1.72
N VAL A 101 -3.05 4.82 -1.69
CA VAL A 101 -3.01 3.38 -1.42
C VAL A 101 -3.28 2.61 -2.70
N ILE A 102 -2.25 1.93 -3.22
CA ILE A 102 -2.29 1.23 -4.51
C ILE A 102 -2.20 -0.27 -4.27
N ALA A 103 -3.24 -1.01 -4.64
CA ALA A 103 -3.21 -2.46 -4.62
C ALA A 103 -2.45 -3.01 -5.83
N VAL A 104 -1.62 -4.03 -5.62
CA VAL A 104 -0.99 -4.79 -6.70
C VAL A 104 -1.55 -6.21 -6.67
N GLY A 105 -2.30 -6.56 -7.71
CA GLY A 105 -3.00 -7.84 -7.82
C GLY A 105 -2.51 -8.69 -8.98
N SER A 106 -2.72 -10.00 -8.88
CA SER A 106 -2.52 -10.93 -9.99
C SER A 106 -3.56 -12.05 -9.95
N GLY A 107 -3.89 -12.59 -11.12
CA GLY A 107 -4.83 -13.72 -11.22
C GLY A 107 -4.26 -15.07 -10.78
N LYS A 108 -2.93 -15.23 -10.84
CA LYS A 108 -2.25 -16.47 -10.47
C LYS A 108 -0.91 -16.19 -9.77
N GLY A 109 -0.41 -17.20 -9.06
CA GLY A 109 0.94 -17.20 -8.49
C GLY A 109 2.02 -17.29 -9.58
N GLY A 110 3.22 -16.81 -9.29
CA GLY A 110 4.38 -16.95 -10.17
C GLY A 110 4.48 -15.97 -11.35
N VAL A 111 3.54 -15.02 -11.52
CA VAL A 111 3.65 -13.96 -12.54
C VAL A 111 4.66 -12.87 -12.18
N GLY A 112 5.27 -12.94 -11.00
CA GLY A 112 6.22 -11.94 -10.49
C GLY A 112 5.57 -10.66 -9.96
N LYS A 113 4.33 -10.75 -9.46
CA LYS A 113 3.59 -9.65 -8.80
C LYS A 113 4.46 -8.93 -7.75
N SER A 114 5.01 -9.64 -6.76
CA SER A 114 5.86 -9.07 -5.72
C SER A 114 7.14 -8.44 -6.27
N THR A 115 7.72 -9.02 -7.33
CA THR A 115 8.87 -8.44 -8.04
C THR A 115 8.50 -7.11 -8.70
N VAL A 116 7.31 -7.02 -9.31
CA VAL A 116 6.78 -5.76 -9.85
C VAL A 116 6.56 -4.75 -8.73
N THR A 117 5.93 -5.15 -7.62
CA THR A 117 5.70 -4.30 -6.45
C THR A 117 7.01 -3.71 -5.91
N ALA A 118 8.01 -4.55 -5.65
CA ALA A 118 9.30 -4.13 -5.11
C ALA A 118 10.03 -3.12 -6.00
N ASN A 119 10.09 -3.40 -7.30
CA ASN A 119 10.85 -2.57 -8.25
C ASN A 119 10.10 -1.29 -8.65
N LEU A 120 8.77 -1.33 -8.72
CA LEU A 120 7.94 -0.14 -8.92
C LEU A 120 8.04 0.81 -7.73
N ALA A 121 7.92 0.30 -6.51
CA ALA A 121 8.12 1.06 -5.28
C ALA A 121 9.54 1.66 -5.22
N SER A 122 10.55 0.87 -5.58
CA SER A 122 11.95 1.35 -5.66
C SER A 122 12.13 2.45 -6.69
N THR A 123 11.44 2.37 -7.82
CA THR A 123 11.50 3.40 -8.86
C THR A 123 10.89 4.72 -8.39
N LEU A 124 9.74 4.68 -7.73
CA LEU A 124 9.12 5.88 -7.17
C LEU A 124 9.94 6.48 -6.03
N ALA A 125 10.56 5.65 -5.19
CA ALA A 125 11.49 6.12 -4.16
C ALA A 125 12.73 6.80 -4.76
N LEU A 126 13.30 6.24 -5.84
CA LEU A 126 14.40 6.86 -6.60
C LEU A 126 13.99 8.20 -7.24
N ASN A 127 12.71 8.37 -7.58
CA ASN A 127 12.12 9.63 -8.04
C ASN A 127 11.78 10.62 -6.90
N GLY A 128 12.20 10.33 -5.66
CA GLY A 128 12.05 11.22 -4.51
C GLY A 128 10.71 11.12 -3.79
N LYS A 129 9.87 10.13 -4.10
CA LYS A 129 8.60 9.89 -3.40
C LYS A 129 8.83 9.16 -2.08
N LYS A 130 8.00 9.44 -1.08
CA LYS A 130 7.96 8.67 0.16
C LYS A 130 7.10 7.42 -0.06
N VAL A 131 7.71 6.23 0.00
CA VAL A 131 7.06 4.98 -0.37
C VAL A 131 7.02 3.98 0.78
N GLY A 132 5.86 3.36 0.96
CA GLY A 132 5.67 2.19 1.81
C GLY A 132 5.24 0.97 1.00
N ILE A 133 5.51 -0.22 1.52
CA ILE A 133 5.02 -1.49 0.99
C ILE A 133 4.45 -2.32 2.14
N LEU A 134 3.21 -2.77 1.97
CA LEU A 134 2.58 -3.80 2.78
C LEU A 134 2.51 -5.09 1.96
N ASP A 135 3.29 -6.10 2.36
CA ASP A 135 3.18 -7.44 1.81
C ASP A 135 2.04 -8.18 2.50
N ALA A 136 0.92 -8.30 1.80
CA ALA A 136 -0.29 -8.96 2.26
C ALA A 136 -0.40 -10.40 1.72
N ASP A 137 0.61 -10.93 1.03
CA ASP A 137 0.63 -12.31 0.55
C ASP A 137 0.99 -13.28 1.68
N ILE A 138 0.01 -13.65 2.50
CA ILE A 138 0.24 -14.49 3.68
C ILE A 138 0.74 -15.89 3.32
N TYR A 139 0.35 -16.42 2.16
CA TYR A 139 0.66 -17.80 1.77
C TYR A 139 2.04 -17.94 1.13
N GLY A 140 2.58 -16.86 0.57
CA GLY A 140 3.91 -16.85 -0.01
C GLY A 140 4.59 -15.48 0.10
N PRO A 141 4.76 -14.94 1.32
CA PRO A 141 5.30 -13.60 1.49
C PRO A 141 6.75 -13.59 1.02
N SER A 142 7.05 -12.75 0.03
CA SER A 142 8.35 -12.74 -0.65
C SER A 142 9.08 -11.41 -0.52
N LEU A 143 8.38 -10.34 -0.15
CA LEU A 143 8.97 -8.99 -0.15
C LEU A 143 10.02 -8.83 0.94
N GLY A 144 9.85 -9.43 2.13
CA GLY A 144 10.90 -9.42 3.16
C GLY A 144 12.23 -9.94 2.61
N LYS A 145 12.21 -11.11 1.96
CA LYS A 145 13.39 -11.70 1.32
C LYS A 145 13.92 -10.86 0.16
N MET A 146 13.06 -10.31 -0.70
CA MET A 146 13.47 -9.44 -1.82
C MET A 146 14.15 -8.15 -1.35
N PHE A 147 13.82 -7.70 -0.14
CA PHE A 147 14.51 -6.61 0.54
C PHE A 147 15.62 -7.10 1.47
N GLY A 148 16.00 -8.38 1.45
CA GLY A 148 17.12 -8.92 2.22
C GLY A 148 16.89 -8.86 3.73
N ILE A 149 15.64 -9.02 4.13
CA ILE A 149 15.18 -9.16 5.51
C ILE A 149 14.77 -10.63 5.67
N ASN A 150 15.66 -11.41 6.28
CA ASN A 150 15.48 -12.86 6.39
C ASN A 150 15.00 -13.23 7.79
N GLY A 151 14.10 -14.21 7.83
CA GLY A 151 13.55 -14.78 9.06
C GLY A 151 12.61 -13.85 9.83
N ARG A 152 12.23 -14.32 11.02
CA ARG A 152 11.36 -13.58 11.93
C ARG A 152 12.09 -12.33 12.43
N VAL A 153 11.55 -11.16 12.12
CA VAL A 153 12.04 -9.91 12.69
C VAL A 153 11.17 -9.58 13.89
N ALA A 154 11.81 -9.28 15.02
CA ALA A 154 11.13 -8.62 16.12
C ALA A 154 10.78 -7.20 15.66
N LEU A 155 9.59 -7.05 15.08
CA LEU A 155 9.04 -5.73 14.81
C LEU A 155 9.04 -4.97 16.12
N LYS A 156 9.62 -3.77 16.11
CA LYS A 156 9.60 -2.92 17.28
C LYS A 156 8.13 -2.69 17.61
N SER A 157 7.72 -3.22 18.77
CA SER A 157 6.38 -3.04 19.29
C SER A 157 6.51 -2.37 20.65
N GLU A 158 6.06 -1.13 20.69
CA GLU A 158 5.88 -0.34 21.90
C GLU A 158 4.40 0.01 21.94
N GLU A 159 3.71 -0.37 23.02
CA GLU A 159 2.29 -0.04 23.24
C GLU A 159 1.38 -0.45 22.06
N ASP A 160 1.45 -1.71 21.62
CA ASP A 160 0.65 -2.27 20.51
C ASP A 160 0.88 -1.63 19.12
N LYS A 161 1.83 -0.69 18.97
CA LYS A 161 2.25 -0.17 17.66
C LYS A 161 3.15 -1.13 16.91
N ILE A 162 3.10 -1.07 15.59
CA ILE A 162 4.04 -1.75 14.71
C ILE A 162 4.82 -0.71 13.92
N TYR A 163 6.13 -0.65 14.10
CA TYR A 163 6.98 0.21 13.27
C TYR A 163 7.46 -0.55 12.04
N PRO A 164 7.26 -0.01 10.82
CA PRO A 164 7.75 -0.64 9.61
C PRO A 164 9.27 -0.67 9.60
N ILE A 165 9.84 -1.70 8.98
CA ILE A 165 11.28 -1.75 8.74
C ILE A 165 11.58 -0.81 7.58
N GLU A 166 12.50 0.13 7.78
CA GLU A 166 12.95 1.00 6.71
C GLU A 166 14.20 0.43 6.05
N LYS A 167 14.15 0.23 4.73
CA LYS A 167 15.30 -0.24 3.95
C LYS A 167 15.28 0.40 2.57
N HIS A 168 16.44 0.91 2.15
CA HIS A 168 16.60 1.61 0.87
C HIS A 168 15.66 2.81 0.68
N GLY A 169 15.30 3.49 1.77
CA GLY A 169 14.35 4.61 1.76
C GLY A 169 12.87 4.20 1.61
N ILE A 170 12.56 2.91 1.75
CA ILE A 170 11.21 2.35 1.65
C ILE A 170 10.84 1.74 2.99
N LYS A 171 9.63 2.06 3.47
CA LYS A 171 9.05 1.44 4.66
C LYS A 171 8.37 0.12 4.29
N LEU A 172 8.65 -0.95 5.02
CA LEU A 172 8.17 -2.28 4.69
C LEU A 172 7.53 -2.97 5.91
N ILE A 173 6.35 -3.52 5.70
CA ILE A 173 5.71 -4.52 6.57
C ILE A 173 5.42 -5.76 5.73
N SER A 174 5.72 -6.94 6.26
CA SER A 174 5.42 -8.20 5.61
C SER A 174 5.03 -9.27 6.60
N PHE A 175 4.11 -10.15 6.18
CA PHE A 175 3.83 -11.38 6.89
C PHE A 175 5.06 -12.29 7.02
N SER A 176 6.07 -12.17 6.14
CA SER A 176 7.33 -12.93 6.29
C SER A 176 8.05 -12.61 7.60
N PHE A 177 7.78 -11.44 8.21
CA PHE A 177 8.38 -11.07 9.49
C PHE A 177 7.79 -11.82 10.68
N LEU A 178 6.58 -12.38 10.53
CA LEU A 178 5.87 -13.12 11.57
C LEU A 178 6.07 -14.63 11.47
N VAL A 179 6.55 -15.12 10.32
CA VAL A 179 6.69 -16.54 10.02
C VAL A 179 8.16 -16.97 10.16
N THR A 180 8.41 -18.09 10.82
CA THR A 180 9.71 -18.78 10.79
C THR A 180 9.73 -19.77 9.64
N GLU A 181 10.81 -19.81 8.84
CA GLU A 181 10.93 -20.62 7.62
C GLU A 181 10.60 -22.12 7.84
N ASP A 182 10.77 -22.62 9.06
CA ASP A 182 10.63 -24.05 9.40
C ASP A 182 9.24 -24.47 9.89
N GLN A 183 8.27 -23.56 10.03
CA GLN A 183 6.94 -23.91 10.56
C GLN A 183 5.79 -23.49 9.63
N PRO A 184 4.95 -24.43 9.15
CA PRO A 184 3.72 -24.08 8.47
C PRO A 184 2.77 -23.41 9.46
N VAL A 185 2.61 -22.10 9.34
CA VAL A 185 1.67 -21.34 10.17
C VAL A 185 0.25 -21.58 9.65
N VAL A 186 -0.57 -22.27 10.43
CA VAL A 186 -1.99 -22.47 10.11
C VAL A 186 -2.75 -21.21 10.50
N TRP A 187 -2.89 -20.29 9.55
CA TRP A 187 -3.71 -19.09 9.71
C TRP A 187 -5.20 -19.48 9.66
N ARG A 188 -5.88 -19.43 10.82
CA ARG A 188 -7.34 -19.54 10.86
C ARG A 188 -7.96 -18.20 10.44
N GLY A 189 -9.05 -18.21 9.67
CA GLY A 189 -9.68 -17.01 9.10
C GLY A 189 -9.81 -15.80 10.05
N PRO A 190 -10.32 -15.97 11.29
CA PRO A 190 -10.41 -14.86 12.25
C PRO A 190 -9.06 -14.26 12.69
N MET A 191 -8.00 -15.08 12.75
CA MET A 191 -6.66 -14.58 13.06
C MET A 191 -6.09 -13.79 11.89
N LEU A 192 -6.40 -14.23 10.67
CA LEU A 192 -5.95 -13.58 9.44
C LEU A 192 -6.57 -12.20 9.29
N GLY A 193 -7.89 -12.10 9.46
CA GLY A 193 -8.61 -10.82 9.43
C GLY A 193 -8.05 -9.84 10.46
N LYS A 194 -7.83 -10.29 11.70
CA LYS A 194 -7.18 -9.46 12.73
C LYS A 194 -5.78 -9.02 12.33
N ALA A 195 -4.91 -9.92 11.87
CA ALA A 195 -3.55 -9.55 11.51
C ALA A 195 -3.52 -8.54 10.34
N ILE A 196 -4.42 -8.69 9.37
CA ILE A 196 -4.62 -7.74 8.29
C ILE A 196 -5.05 -6.37 8.84
N GLU A 197 -6.07 -6.33 9.71
CA GLU A 197 -6.51 -5.10 10.36
C GLU A 197 -5.35 -4.43 11.13
N GLN A 198 -4.56 -5.21 11.87
CA GLN A 198 -3.38 -4.70 12.58
C GLN A 198 -2.34 -4.12 11.61
N PHE A 199 -2.05 -4.76 10.49
CA PHE A 199 -1.08 -4.23 9.53
C PHE A 199 -1.57 -2.99 8.79
N LEU A 200 -2.89 -2.85 8.61
CA LEU A 200 -3.48 -1.67 7.99
C LEU A 200 -3.55 -0.48 8.95
N TYR A 201 -3.90 -0.72 10.21
CA TYR A 201 -4.24 0.33 11.17
C TYR A 201 -3.25 0.51 12.31
N ASP A 202 -2.50 -0.53 12.69
CA ASP A 202 -1.54 -0.48 13.80
C ASP A 202 -0.11 -0.17 13.36
N VAL A 203 0.12 -0.03 12.05
CA VAL A 203 1.43 0.32 11.50
C VAL A 203 1.61 1.83 11.42
N VAL A 204 2.69 2.33 12.03
CA VAL A 204 3.04 3.76 12.00
C VAL A 204 3.83 4.08 10.73
N TRP A 205 3.11 4.29 9.62
CA TRP A 205 3.69 4.64 8.32
C TRP A 205 4.31 6.05 8.29
N GLY A 206 3.82 6.98 9.10
CA GLY A 206 4.15 8.41 8.98
C GLY A 206 3.63 8.98 7.65
N GLU A 207 4.31 10.00 7.12
CA GLU A 207 3.92 10.64 5.86
C GLU A 207 4.44 9.85 4.64
N LEU A 208 3.53 9.30 3.83
CA LEU A 208 3.82 8.60 2.57
C LEU A 208 3.08 9.24 1.39
N ASP A 209 3.76 9.32 0.25
CA ASP A 209 3.10 9.65 -1.02
C ASP A 209 2.39 8.41 -1.59
N TYR A 210 3.00 7.22 -1.47
CA TYR A 210 2.44 5.96 -1.94
C TYR A 210 2.61 4.83 -0.92
N LEU A 211 1.57 4.05 -0.71
CA LEU A 211 1.60 2.74 -0.06
C LEU A 211 1.16 1.68 -1.06
N PHE A 212 2.07 0.78 -1.41
CA PHE A 212 1.75 -0.38 -2.23
C PHE A 212 1.31 -1.56 -1.36
N ILE A 213 0.19 -2.19 -1.70
CA ILE A 213 -0.28 -3.40 -1.04
C ILE A 213 -0.11 -4.57 -2.00
N ASP A 214 0.85 -5.45 -1.70
CA ASP A 214 1.10 -6.66 -2.47
C ASP A 214 0.11 -7.75 -2.04
N LEU A 215 -0.96 -7.92 -2.82
CA LEU A 215 -2.05 -8.83 -2.46
C LEU A 215 -1.64 -10.30 -2.66
N PRO A 216 -2.29 -11.28 -1.99
CA PRO A 216 -2.16 -12.69 -2.39
C PRO A 216 -2.52 -12.90 -3.86
N PRO A 217 -2.10 -13.98 -4.55
CA PRO A 217 -2.56 -14.27 -5.89
C PRO A 217 -4.03 -14.75 -5.91
N GLY A 218 -4.70 -14.59 -7.06
CA GLY A 218 -6.04 -15.13 -7.30
C GLY A 218 -7.15 -14.11 -7.15
N THR A 219 -8.32 -14.58 -6.75
CA THR A 219 -9.52 -13.77 -6.44
C THR A 219 -10.18 -14.24 -5.14
N GLY A 220 -9.37 -14.68 -4.18
CA GLY A 220 -9.84 -15.27 -2.93
C GLY A 220 -10.36 -14.23 -1.92
N ASP A 221 -11.02 -14.72 -0.89
CA ASP A 221 -11.70 -13.90 0.13
C ASP A 221 -10.80 -12.84 0.79
N VAL A 222 -9.49 -13.13 0.92
CA VAL A 222 -8.52 -12.21 1.55
C VAL A 222 -8.38 -10.90 0.76
N GLN A 223 -8.29 -10.97 -0.55
CA GLN A 223 -8.19 -9.77 -1.38
C GLN A 223 -9.48 -8.95 -1.32
N LEU A 224 -10.63 -9.62 -1.31
CA LEU A 224 -11.94 -8.96 -1.22
C LEU A 224 -12.10 -8.29 0.14
N SER A 225 -11.69 -8.97 1.20
CA SER A 225 -11.73 -8.46 2.57
C SER A 225 -10.81 -7.25 2.71
N LEU A 226 -9.60 -7.30 2.17
CA LEU A 226 -8.67 -6.16 2.13
C LEU A 226 -9.28 -4.96 1.40
N ALA A 227 -9.83 -5.17 0.20
CA ALA A 227 -10.44 -4.11 -0.58
C ALA A 227 -11.75 -3.55 0.01
N GLN A 228 -12.37 -4.27 0.96
CA GLN A 228 -13.52 -3.79 1.73
C GLN A 228 -13.11 -3.10 3.03
N LEU A 229 -11.97 -3.50 3.61
CA LEU A 229 -11.47 -2.95 4.84
C LEU A 229 -10.83 -1.58 4.64
N ILE A 230 -10.27 -1.29 3.46
CA ILE A 230 -9.62 0.00 3.17
C ILE A 230 -10.05 0.57 1.83
N ASP A 231 -10.05 1.89 1.75
CA ASP A 231 -10.20 2.60 0.48
C ASP A 231 -8.90 2.52 -0.32
N LEU A 232 -9.00 1.90 -1.49
CA LEU A 232 -7.90 1.84 -2.45
C LEU A 232 -8.07 2.96 -3.48
N ASP A 233 -7.05 3.81 -3.64
CA ASP A 233 -6.99 4.83 -4.70
C ASP A 233 -6.84 4.20 -6.08
N GLY A 234 -6.42 2.94 -6.14
CA GLY A 234 -6.53 2.13 -7.34
C GLY A 234 -5.76 0.82 -7.28
N ALA A 235 -5.86 0.05 -8.37
CA ALA A 235 -5.23 -1.25 -8.52
C ALA A 235 -4.38 -1.34 -9.79
N VAL A 236 -3.22 -1.97 -9.66
CA VAL A 236 -2.36 -2.40 -10.77
C VAL A 236 -2.50 -3.91 -10.93
N ILE A 237 -2.79 -4.36 -12.14
CA ILE A 237 -2.92 -5.79 -12.45
C ILE A 237 -1.65 -6.29 -13.13
N VAL A 238 -1.01 -7.30 -12.52
CA VAL A 238 0.18 -7.93 -13.06
C VAL A 238 -0.19 -9.22 -13.80
N THR A 239 0.27 -9.35 -15.03
CA THR A 239 0.12 -10.56 -15.86
C THR A 239 1.44 -10.93 -16.52
N THR A 240 1.42 -12.02 -17.30
CA THR A 240 2.51 -12.43 -18.20
C THR A 240 1.93 -12.64 -19.60
N PRO A 241 2.76 -12.75 -20.66
CA PRO A 241 2.24 -12.92 -22.01
C PRO A 241 1.41 -14.20 -22.25
N GLN A 242 1.52 -15.18 -21.37
CA GLN A 242 0.82 -16.46 -21.49
C GLN A 242 -0.70 -16.29 -21.38
N GLU A 243 -1.45 -16.93 -22.27
CA GLU A 243 -2.91 -16.81 -22.31
C GLU A 243 -3.61 -17.20 -20.99
N VAL A 244 -3.12 -18.23 -20.31
CA VAL A 244 -3.67 -18.66 -19.00
C VAL A 244 -3.50 -17.54 -17.97
N ALA A 245 -2.35 -16.85 -17.96
CA ALA A 245 -2.14 -15.72 -17.04
C ALA A 245 -3.09 -14.56 -17.32
N VAL A 246 -3.33 -14.26 -18.60
CA VAL A 246 -4.25 -13.22 -19.05
C VAL A 246 -5.68 -13.52 -18.61
N LEU A 247 -6.14 -14.76 -18.77
CA LEU A 247 -7.48 -15.18 -18.33
C LEU A 247 -7.66 -15.00 -16.81
N ASP A 248 -6.70 -15.46 -16.02
CA ASP A 248 -6.77 -15.33 -14.56
C ASP A 248 -6.68 -13.87 -14.12
N ALA A 249 -5.81 -13.07 -14.75
CA ALA A 249 -5.68 -11.64 -14.45
C ALA A 249 -6.97 -10.86 -14.82
N GLY A 250 -7.70 -11.31 -15.86
CA GLY A 250 -9.03 -10.80 -16.18
C GLY A 250 -10.06 -11.04 -15.06
N ARG A 251 -9.97 -12.17 -14.34
CA ARG A 251 -10.81 -12.43 -13.16
C ARG A 251 -10.44 -11.51 -12.00
N ALA A 252 -9.15 -11.29 -11.75
CA ALA A 252 -8.68 -10.34 -10.74
C ALA A 252 -9.17 -8.92 -11.04
N ALA A 253 -9.09 -8.48 -12.30
CA ALA A 253 -9.65 -7.20 -12.73
C ALA A 253 -11.18 -7.13 -12.52
N ALA A 254 -11.92 -8.19 -12.81
CA ALA A 254 -13.36 -8.23 -12.56
C ALA A 254 -13.69 -8.09 -11.06
N MET A 255 -12.90 -8.69 -10.18
CA MET A 255 -13.07 -8.55 -8.73
C MET A 255 -12.92 -7.08 -8.28
N PHE A 256 -11.86 -6.39 -8.69
CA PHE A 256 -11.69 -4.96 -8.35
C PHE A 256 -12.84 -4.09 -8.85
N LYS A 257 -13.37 -4.38 -10.05
CA LYS A 257 -14.58 -3.70 -10.55
C LYS A 257 -15.80 -3.95 -9.66
N GLN A 258 -15.97 -5.16 -9.12
CA GLN A 258 -17.09 -5.48 -8.23
C GLN A 258 -17.02 -4.69 -6.92
N VAL A 259 -15.81 -4.49 -6.36
CA VAL A 259 -15.59 -3.65 -5.17
C VAL A 259 -15.38 -2.17 -5.51
N LYS A 260 -15.64 -1.76 -6.75
CA LYS A 260 -15.55 -0.37 -7.23
C LYS A 260 -14.17 0.28 -7.05
N VAL A 261 -13.10 -0.52 -7.05
CA VAL A 261 -11.73 -0.02 -7.02
C VAL A 261 -11.31 0.30 -8.46
N PRO A 262 -10.82 1.53 -8.75
CA PRO A 262 -10.38 1.89 -10.08
C PRO A 262 -9.11 1.10 -10.45
N ILE A 263 -9.09 0.57 -11.67
CA ILE A 263 -7.91 -0.15 -12.19
C ILE A 263 -7.08 0.85 -12.97
N LEU A 264 -5.92 1.19 -12.42
CA LEU A 264 -5.00 2.19 -12.97
C LEU A 264 -4.27 1.66 -14.20
N GLY A 265 -4.11 0.34 -14.32
CA GLY A 265 -3.66 -0.28 -15.55
C GLY A 265 -3.07 -1.67 -15.36
N VAL A 266 -2.54 -2.19 -16.46
CA VAL A 266 -1.95 -3.52 -16.56
C VAL A 266 -0.44 -3.43 -16.73
N VAL A 267 0.30 -4.26 -16.01
CA VAL A 267 1.74 -4.50 -16.23
C VAL A 267 1.93 -5.90 -16.78
N GLU A 268 2.55 -6.00 -17.96
CA GLU A 268 3.01 -7.29 -18.50
C GLU A 268 4.42 -7.59 -17.99
N ASN A 269 4.54 -8.51 -17.04
CA ASN A 269 5.85 -8.98 -16.59
C ASN A 269 6.36 -10.12 -17.46
N MET A 270 7.68 -10.34 -17.45
CA MET A 270 8.36 -11.38 -18.22
C MET A 270 8.11 -11.29 -19.73
N SER A 271 8.02 -10.07 -20.27
CA SER A 271 7.83 -9.79 -21.69
C SER A 271 9.16 -9.94 -22.44
N GLY A 272 9.49 -11.19 -22.77
CA GLY A 272 10.75 -11.56 -23.39
C GLY A 272 11.94 -11.54 -22.42
N PHE A 273 13.14 -11.70 -22.96
CA PHE A 273 14.41 -11.73 -22.24
C PHE A 273 15.39 -10.75 -22.87
N ALA A 274 15.87 -9.79 -22.07
CA ALA A 274 16.89 -8.85 -22.50
C ALA A 274 18.29 -9.47 -22.37
N CYS A 275 18.98 -9.60 -23.49
CA CYS A 275 20.33 -10.12 -23.54
C CYS A 275 21.30 -9.21 -22.77
N PRO A 276 22.06 -9.72 -21.78
CA PRO A 276 22.98 -8.91 -20.98
C PRO A 276 24.19 -8.39 -21.76
N LYS A 277 24.46 -8.93 -22.96
CA LYS A 277 25.61 -8.54 -23.79
C LYS A 277 25.27 -7.45 -24.82
N CYS A 278 24.10 -7.54 -25.44
CA CYS A 278 23.74 -6.67 -26.57
C CYS A 278 22.42 -5.91 -26.38
N GLY A 279 21.70 -6.12 -25.28
CA GLY A 279 20.42 -5.45 -25.00
C GLY A 279 19.24 -5.92 -25.86
N HIS A 280 19.46 -6.78 -26.85
CA HIS A 280 18.40 -7.35 -27.67
C HIS A 280 17.40 -8.13 -26.81
N VAL A 281 16.10 -7.88 -27.02
CA VAL A 281 15.02 -8.56 -26.31
C VAL A 281 14.46 -9.68 -27.19
N THR A 282 14.64 -10.92 -26.75
CA THR A 282 14.11 -12.13 -27.41
C THR A 282 12.83 -12.58 -26.73
N ASP A 283 11.83 -12.97 -27.51
CA ASP A 283 10.58 -13.51 -26.97
C ASP A 283 10.79 -14.95 -26.49
N VAL A 284 10.82 -15.12 -25.18
CA VAL A 284 10.94 -16.46 -24.56
C VAL A 284 9.57 -17.12 -24.38
N PHE A 285 8.52 -16.30 -24.27
CA PHE A 285 7.13 -16.73 -24.20
C PHE A 285 6.34 -16.13 -25.37
N SER A 286 5.01 -16.18 -25.30
CA SER A 286 4.13 -15.39 -26.16
C SER A 286 4.38 -13.88 -25.98
N LYS A 287 3.68 -13.05 -26.76
CA LYS A 287 3.71 -11.58 -26.65
C LYS A 287 2.30 -11.00 -26.56
N GLY A 288 2.18 -9.81 -25.96
CA GLY A 288 0.96 -9.00 -26.02
C GLY A 288 -0.17 -9.48 -25.12
N GLY A 289 0.14 -10.25 -24.08
CA GLY A 289 -0.85 -10.64 -23.06
C GLY A 289 -1.32 -9.45 -22.22
N GLY A 290 -0.43 -8.50 -21.90
CA GLY A 290 -0.74 -7.23 -21.24
C GLY A 290 -1.67 -6.37 -22.09
N GLU A 291 -1.31 -6.14 -23.35
CA GLU A 291 -2.14 -5.40 -24.31
C GLU A 291 -3.52 -6.04 -24.49
N LYS A 292 -3.57 -7.38 -24.62
CA LYS A 292 -4.83 -8.14 -24.72
C LYS A 292 -5.70 -7.93 -23.48
N LEU A 293 -5.11 -8.01 -22.28
CA LEU A 293 -5.82 -7.79 -21.01
C LEU A 293 -6.30 -6.35 -20.87
N SER A 294 -5.43 -5.39 -21.18
CA SER A 294 -5.71 -3.94 -21.16
C SER A 294 -6.94 -3.63 -22.02
N LYS A 295 -6.97 -4.12 -23.27
CA LYS A 295 -8.11 -3.97 -24.18
C LYS A 295 -9.38 -4.67 -23.66
N GLN A 296 -9.24 -5.89 -23.13
CA GLN A 296 -10.37 -6.66 -22.60
C GLN A 296 -11.04 -5.96 -21.41
N VAL A 297 -10.24 -5.35 -20.53
CA VAL A 297 -10.74 -4.71 -19.30
C VAL A 297 -11.09 -3.23 -19.53
N GLY A 298 -10.59 -2.61 -20.60
CA GLY A 298 -10.83 -1.21 -20.93
C GLY A 298 -9.98 -0.26 -20.08
N VAL A 299 -8.73 -0.62 -19.80
CA VAL A 299 -7.77 0.13 -18.97
C VAL A 299 -6.44 0.22 -19.69
N PRO A 300 -5.56 1.20 -19.42
CA PRO A 300 -4.29 1.30 -20.13
C PRO A 300 -3.31 0.19 -19.74
N GLU A 301 -2.40 -0.13 -20.66
CA GLU A 301 -1.18 -0.86 -20.34
C GLU A 301 -0.14 0.15 -19.81
N LEU A 302 0.29 -0.02 -18.56
CA LEU A 302 1.31 0.83 -17.95
C LEU A 302 2.70 0.55 -18.55
N GLY A 303 2.92 -0.68 -18.99
CA GLY A 303 4.12 -1.09 -19.70
C GLY A 303 4.43 -2.57 -19.52
N SER A 304 5.49 -2.99 -20.19
CA SER A 304 5.96 -4.38 -20.20
C SER A 304 7.39 -4.45 -19.66
N VAL A 305 7.67 -5.44 -18.82
CA VAL A 305 8.97 -5.64 -18.15
C VAL A 305 9.64 -6.89 -18.72
N PRO A 306 10.83 -6.79 -19.33
CA PRO A 306 11.55 -7.96 -19.82
C PRO A 306 12.20 -8.74 -18.67
N LEU A 307 12.40 -10.05 -18.86
CA LEU A 307 13.30 -10.83 -18.02
C LEU A 307 14.74 -10.32 -18.20
N THR A 308 15.43 -10.10 -17.09
CA THR A 308 16.84 -9.73 -17.06
C THR A 308 17.56 -10.57 -16.01
N LEU A 309 18.88 -10.77 -16.17
CA LEU A 309 19.68 -11.42 -15.14
C LEU A 309 19.66 -10.63 -13.81
N ASP A 310 19.58 -9.30 -13.89
CA ASP A 310 19.50 -8.42 -12.73
C ASP A 310 18.25 -8.72 -11.89
N VAL A 311 17.07 -8.87 -12.52
CA VAL A 311 15.84 -9.26 -11.81
C VAL A 311 15.97 -10.62 -11.16
N MET A 312 16.53 -11.62 -11.86
CA MET A 312 16.69 -12.96 -11.31
C MET A 312 17.63 -12.95 -10.09
N SER A 313 18.77 -12.29 -10.20
CA SER A 313 19.75 -12.16 -9.11
C SER A 313 19.26 -11.29 -7.94
N SER A 314 18.37 -10.32 -8.19
CA SER A 314 17.79 -9.46 -7.16
C SER A 314 16.97 -10.24 -6.12
N GLY A 315 16.25 -11.28 -6.56
CA GLY A 315 15.46 -12.14 -5.68
C GLY A 315 16.31 -12.98 -4.73
N GLU A 316 17.55 -13.29 -5.12
CA GLU A 316 18.49 -14.05 -4.29
C GLU A 316 19.36 -13.16 -3.40
N SER A 317 19.80 -12.01 -3.94
CA SER A 317 20.66 -11.07 -3.21
C SER A 317 19.93 -10.26 -2.13
N GLY A 318 18.59 -10.22 -2.17
CA GLY A 318 17.78 -9.47 -1.22
C GLY A 318 17.92 -7.95 -1.39
N LYS A 319 18.10 -7.51 -2.63
CA LYS A 319 18.12 -6.10 -3.00
C LYS A 319 17.35 -5.92 -4.30
N PRO A 320 16.29 -5.08 -4.33
CA PRO A 320 15.55 -4.83 -5.56
C PRO A 320 16.45 -4.41 -6.72
N ALA A 321 16.24 -5.00 -7.90
CA ALA A 321 17.10 -4.82 -9.08
C ALA A 321 17.28 -3.36 -9.48
N LEU A 322 16.27 -2.52 -9.26
CA LEU A 322 16.28 -1.11 -9.65
C LEU A 322 17.25 -0.23 -8.85
N LEU A 323 17.64 -0.64 -7.65
CA LEU A 323 18.51 0.18 -6.79
C LEU A 323 19.95 0.28 -7.30
N ASP A 324 20.43 -0.76 -8.00
CA ASP A 324 21.77 -0.79 -8.60
C ASP A 324 21.74 -0.77 -10.13
N ALA A 325 20.55 -0.62 -10.72
CA ALA A 325 20.40 -0.66 -12.16
C ALA A 325 21.12 0.53 -12.82
N LYS A 326 22.13 0.19 -13.63
CA LYS A 326 22.63 1.08 -14.69
C LYS A 326 21.52 1.34 -15.71
N GLU A 327 21.76 2.25 -16.65
CA GLU A 327 20.87 2.38 -17.81
C GLU A 327 20.74 1.00 -18.50
N SER A 328 19.52 0.48 -18.49
CA SER A 328 19.19 -0.86 -18.96
C SER A 328 17.72 -0.92 -19.38
N PRO A 329 17.32 -1.89 -20.22
CA PRO A 329 15.93 -2.08 -20.59
C PRO A 329 14.99 -2.26 -19.40
N LEU A 330 15.50 -2.83 -18.30
CA LEU A 330 14.75 -2.99 -17.05
C LEU A 330 14.44 -1.63 -16.43
N LYS A 331 15.45 -0.78 -16.29
CA LYS A 331 15.31 0.55 -15.69
C LYS A 331 14.36 1.41 -16.51
N GLU A 332 14.52 1.42 -17.82
CA GLU A 332 13.63 2.14 -18.73
C GLU A 332 12.17 1.67 -18.61
N ALA A 333 11.94 0.35 -18.52
CA ALA A 333 10.61 -0.21 -18.37
C ALA A 333 9.93 0.26 -17.06
N TYR A 334 10.60 0.15 -15.91
CA TYR A 334 10.00 0.56 -14.63
C TYR A 334 9.82 2.07 -14.51
N PHE A 335 10.75 2.89 -15.02
CA PHE A 335 10.58 4.35 -15.04
C PHE A 335 9.39 4.76 -15.91
N ARG A 336 9.18 4.07 -17.05
CA ARG A 336 7.98 4.27 -17.89
C ARG A 336 6.70 3.86 -17.16
N ILE A 337 6.69 2.70 -16.51
CA ILE A 337 5.54 2.21 -15.74
C ILE A 337 5.21 3.17 -14.59
N ALA A 338 6.22 3.65 -13.86
CA ALA A 338 6.02 4.61 -12.77
C ALA A 338 5.42 5.92 -13.26
N LYS A 339 5.96 6.48 -14.35
CA LYS A 339 5.40 7.68 -14.97
C LYS A 339 3.96 7.47 -15.43
N ASN A 340 3.68 6.39 -16.16
CA ASN A 340 2.34 6.09 -16.64
C ASN A 340 1.36 5.88 -15.47
N LEU A 341 1.81 5.28 -14.37
CA LEU A 341 1.00 5.14 -13.15
C LEU A 341 0.67 6.51 -12.54
N GLU A 342 1.65 7.40 -12.41
CA GLU A 342 1.43 8.77 -11.90
C GLU A 342 0.47 9.55 -12.81
N ASP A 343 0.63 9.45 -14.13
CA ASP A 343 -0.26 10.08 -15.11
C ASP A 343 -1.70 9.56 -14.98
N GLN A 344 -1.88 8.24 -14.75
CA GLN A 344 -3.20 7.67 -14.50
C GLN A 344 -3.80 8.16 -13.20
N ILE A 345 -3.03 8.17 -12.10
CA ILE A 345 -3.53 8.66 -10.82
C ILE A 345 -3.99 10.12 -10.94
N ALA A 346 -3.22 10.98 -11.61
CA ALA A 346 -3.59 12.37 -11.84
C ALA A 346 -4.88 12.49 -12.68
N ALA A 347 -5.02 11.70 -13.75
CA ALA A 347 -6.21 11.72 -14.61
C ALA A 347 -7.50 11.24 -13.93
N TRP A 348 -7.39 10.48 -12.83
CA TRP A 348 -8.54 10.07 -12.01
C TRP A 348 -8.91 11.10 -10.93
N GLU A 349 -8.02 12.03 -10.62
CA GLU A 349 -8.27 13.09 -9.64
C GLU A 349 -8.99 14.32 -10.24
N ASP A 350 -8.79 14.54 -11.55
CA ASP A 350 -9.44 15.58 -12.37
C ASP A 350 -10.91 15.23 -12.73
#